data_AF-A0A848NCT7-F1
#
_entry.id   AF-A0A848NCT7-F1
#
_cell.length_a   1.000
_cell.length_b   1.000
_cell.length_c   1.000
_cell.angle_alpha   90.00
_cell.angle_beta   90.00
_cell.angle_gamma   90.00
#
_symmetry.space_group_name_H-M   'P 1'
#
loop_
_entity.id
_entity.type
_entity.pdbx_description
1 polymer ?
#
loop_
_entity_poly.entity_id
_entity_poly.type
_entity_poly.pdbx_seq_one_letter_code
_entity_poly.pdbx_strand_id
1 'polypeptide(L)'
;MAHFGLAPGPLFAVLVIALELAASAMILSGRLRWLGALALAVFTLAATGIALRYWEMPVGQERFMAANAFYEHLGLAGGLLLVAWLDLREPRPDGATA
;
A
#
# COMPACT_ATOMS: atom_id res chain seq x y z
N MET A 1 8.81 7.08 15.90
CA MET A 1 9.22 5.66 15.99
C MET A 1 9.45 5.20 17.42
N ALA A 2 10.24 5.91 18.24
CA ALA A 2 10.30 5.64 19.69
C ALA A 2 8.94 5.85 20.42
N HIS A 3 8.12 6.77 19.93
CA HIS A 3 6.77 7.02 20.44
C HIS A 3 5.72 5.93 20.08
N PHE A 4 6.07 4.98 19.20
CA PHE A 4 5.15 3.92 18.70
C PHE A 4 5.62 2.49 19.05
N GLY A 5 6.63 2.33 19.91
CA GLY A 5 7.09 1.00 20.38
C GLY A 5 7.79 0.12 19.33
N LEU A 6 7.98 0.60 18.10
CA LEU A 6 8.68 -0.12 17.05
C LEU A 6 10.19 0.08 17.21
N ALA A 7 10.82 -0.83 17.96
CA ALA A 7 12.27 -0.91 18.10
C ALA A 7 12.79 -2.09 17.25
N PRO A 8 13.72 -1.85 16.30
CA PRO A 8 14.41 -0.59 16.01
C PRO A 8 13.68 0.23 14.94
N GLY A 9 13.25 1.44 15.28
CA GLY A 9 12.58 2.37 14.36
C GLY A 9 13.31 2.58 13.01
N PRO A 10 14.64 2.81 13.01
CA PRO A 10 15.40 2.96 11.77
C PRO A 10 15.32 1.72 10.85
N LEU A 11 15.22 0.53 11.41
CA LEU A 11 15.12 -0.72 10.65
C LEU A 11 13.80 -0.79 9.88
N PHE A 12 12.68 -0.45 10.56
CA PHE A 12 11.38 -0.39 9.90
C PHE A 12 11.32 0.71 8.85
N ALA A 13 11.91 1.87 9.10
CA ALA A 13 11.98 2.94 8.09
C ALA A 13 12.74 2.48 6.84
N VAL A 14 13.90 1.83 6.99
CA VAL A 14 14.67 1.28 5.87
C VAL A 14 13.89 0.18 5.13
N LEU A 15 13.19 -0.70 5.87
CA LEU A 15 12.37 -1.75 5.27
C LEU A 15 11.20 -1.17 4.46
N VAL A 16 10.53 -0.15 4.98
CA VAL A 16 9.44 0.54 4.27
C VAL A 16 9.95 1.23 3.01
N ILE A 17 11.05 1.97 3.10
CA ILE A 17 11.67 2.63 1.94
C ILE A 17 12.08 1.59 0.89
N ALA A 18 12.71 0.49 1.30
CA ALA A 18 13.10 -0.58 0.39
C ALA A 18 11.88 -1.25 -0.26
N LEU A 19 10.80 -1.48 0.49
CA LEU A 19 9.55 -2.03 -0.01
C LEU A 19 8.90 -1.10 -1.04
N GLU A 20 8.79 0.19 -0.74
CA GLU A 20 8.18 1.18 -1.65
C GLU A 20 8.96 1.30 -2.96
N LEU A 21 10.30 1.37 -2.88
CA LEU A 21 11.16 1.44 -4.06
C LEU A 21 11.12 0.16 -4.88
N ALA A 22 11.17 -1.01 -4.23
CA ALA A 22 11.11 -2.30 -4.91
C ALA A 22 9.73 -2.53 -5.56
N ALA A 23 8.64 -2.20 -4.87
CA ALA A 23 7.30 -2.36 -5.40
C ALA A 23 7.02 -1.40 -6.57
N SER A 24 7.48 -0.15 -6.46
CA SER A 24 7.40 0.83 -7.56
C SER A 24 8.21 0.36 -8.77
N ALA A 25 9.42 -0.17 -8.56
CA ALA A 25 10.24 -0.73 -9.62
C ALA A 25 9.63 -2.00 -10.27
N MET A 26 8.98 -2.87 -9.49
CA MET A 26 8.26 -4.04 -10.02
C MET A 26 7.05 -3.65 -10.87
N ILE A 27 6.30 -2.63 -10.45
CA ILE A 27 5.18 -2.10 -11.24
C ILE A 27 5.69 -1.49 -12.55
N LEU A 28 6.76 -0.68 -12.49
CA LEU A 28 7.29 0.03 -13.65
C LEU A 28 8.01 -0.88 -14.65
N SER A 29 8.73 -1.89 -14.18
CA SER A 29 9.45 -2.87 -15.02
C SER A 29 8.53 -3.90 -15.69
N GLY A 30 7.26 -3.95 -15.30
CA GLY A 30 6.30 -4.88 -15.85
C GLY A 30 6.47 -6.33 -15.39
N ARG A 31 7.44 -6.61 -14.51
CA ARG A 31 7.76 -7.97 -14.04
C ARG A 31 7.34 -8.12 -12.58
N LEU A 32 6.43 -9.06 -12.32
CA LEU A 32 5.76 -9.26 -11.01
C LEU A 32 4.92 -8.04 -10.56
N ARG A 33 4.25 -7.36 -11.50
CA ARG A 33 3.41 -6.18 -11.21
C ARG A 33 2.35 -6.49 -10.17
N TRP A 34 1.69 -7.66 -10.27
CA TRP A 34 0.71 -8.09 -9.27
C TRP A 34 1.26 -8.17 -7.85
N LEU A 35 2.49 -8.67 -7.68
CA LEU A 35 3.12 -8.81 -6.36
C LEU A 35 3.48 -7.44 -5.78
N GLY A 36 4.01 -6.54 -6.60
CA GLY A 36 4.30 -5.16 -6.19
C GLY A 36 3.04 -4.38 -5.81
N ALA A 37 1.99 -4.49 -6.62
CA ALA A 37 0.71 -3.83 -6.37
C ALA A 37 0.02 -4.38 -5.11
N LEU A 38 0.04 -5.71 -4.90
CA LEU A 38 -0.48 -6.33 -3.68
C LEU A 38 0.31 -5.91 -2.44
N ALA A 39 1.64 -5.89 -2.51
CA ALA A 39 2.49 -5.46 -1.40
C ALA A 39 2.23 -4.00 -1.00
N LEU A 40 2.11 -3.10 -1.99
CA LEU A 40 1.76 -1.70 -1.74
C LEU A 40 0.35 -1.54 -1.15
N ALA A 41 -0.63 -2.30 -1.64
CA ALA A 41 -1.98 -2.26 -1.11
C ALA A 41 -2.02 -2.68 0.37
N VAL A 42 -1.40 -3.82 0.70
CA VAL A 42 -1.34 -4.32 2.08
C VAL A 42 -0.60 -3.34 2.99
N PHE A 43 0.54 -2.81 2.54
CA PHE A 43 1.29 -1.80 3.29
C PHE A 43 0.46 -0.54 3.54
N THR A 44 -0.22 -0.02 2.50
CA THR A 44 -1.06 1.17 2.60
C THR A 44 -2.18 0.97 3.62
N LEU A 45 -2.87 -0.17 3.59
CA LEU A 45 -3.92 -0.48 4.55
C LEU A 45 -3.39 -0.60 5.98
N ALA A 46 -2.25 -1.29 6.17
CA ALA A 46 -1.63 -1.42 7.48
C ALA A 46 -1.18 -0.07 8.04
N ALA A 47 -0.49 0.74 7.23
CA ALA A 47 -0.03 2.07 7.62
C ALA A 47 -1.20 3.00 7.97
N THR A 48 -2.24 3.01 7.13
CA THR A 48 -3.45 3.82 7.34
C THR A 48 -4.20 3.38 8.61
N GLY A 49 -4.35 2.07 8.85
CA GLY A 49 -5.00 1.55 10.06
C GLY A 49 -4.24 1.87 11.36
N ILE A 50 -2.92 1.98 11.30
CA ILE A 50 -2.08 2.34 12.46
C ILE A 50 -2.04 3.87 12.64
N ALA A 51 -1.89 4.63 11.56
CA ALA A 51 -1.67 6.07 11.60
C ALA A 51 -2.97 6.88 11.74
N LEU A 52 -4.06 6.43 11.12
CA LEU A 52 -5.34 7.15 11.04
C LEU A 52 -6.42 6.44 11.86
N ARG A 53 -6.14 6.25 13.16
CA ARG A 53 -7.07 5.66 14.14
C ARG A 53 -8.17 6.65 14.54
N TYR A 54 -8.92 7.13 13.55
CA TYR A 54 -9.94 8.16 13.74
C TYR A 54 -11.05 7.73 14.72
N TRP A 55 -11.26 6.43 14.90
CA TRP A 55 -12.23 5.86 15.84
C TRP A 55 -11.87 6.08 17.33
N GLU A 56 -10.60 6.35 17.63
CA GLU A 56 -10.14 6.69 19.00
C GLU A 56 -10.08 8.20 19.24
N MET A 57 -10.31 9.01 18.20
CA MET A 57 -10.23 10.46 18.31
C MET A 57 -11.53 11.06 18.88
N PRO A 58 -11.44 12.16 19.66
CA PRO A 58 -12.61 12.90 20.12
C PRO A 58 -13.49 13.36 18.97
N VAL A 59 -14.79 13.48 19.21
CA VAL A 59 -15.73 14.02 18.20
C VAL A 59 -15.36 15.47 17.92
N GLY A 60 -15.00 15.75 16.67
CA GLY A 60 -14.54 17.06 16.22
C GLY A 60 -14.02 17.04 14.78
N GLN A 61 -13.54 18.20 14.32
CA GLN A 61 -13.03 18.37 12.95
C GLN A 61 -11.82 17.46 12.66
N GLU A 62 -10.94 17.25 13.63
CA GLU A 62 -9.76 16.38 13.48
C GLU A 62 -10.14 14.93 13.18
N ARG A 63 -11.15 14.39 13.89
CA ARG A 63 -11.68 13.06 13.61
C ARG A 63 -12.24 12.95 12.19
N PHE A 64 -12.94 13.99 11.72
CA PHE A 64 -13.49 14.00 10.37
C PHE A 64 -12.38 14.04 9.31
N MET A 65 -11.37 14.89 9.50
CA MET A 65 -10.21 14.92 8.59
C MET A 65 -9.44 13.59 8.56
N ALA A 66 -9.21 12.99 9.73
CA ALA A 66 -8.55 11.68 9.83
C ALA A 66 -9.37 10.56 9.17
N ALA A 67 -10.69 10.58 9.33
CA ALA A 67 -11.59 9.64 8.64
C ALA A 67 -11.57 9.84 7.13
N ASN A 68 -11.62 11.09 6.65
CA ASN A 68 -11.55 11.38 5.21
C ASN A 68 -10.24 10.88 4.59
N ALA A 69 -9.10 11.18 5.24
CA ALA A 69 -7.80 10.66 4.84
C ALA A 69 -7.77 9.12 4.84
N PHE A 70 -8.40 8.46 5.83
CA PHE A 70 -8.47 7.00 5.89
C PHE A 70 -9.17 6.42 4.66
N TYR A 71 -10.32 6.98 4.28
CA TYR A 71 -11.08 6.52 3.11
C TYR A 71 -10.38 6.82 1.78
N GLU A 72 -9.63 7.92 1.70
CA GLU A 72 -8.80 8.23 0.53
C GLU A 72 -7.75 7.13 0.29
N HIS A 73 -7.03 6.75 1.35
CA HIS A 73 -6.03 5.69 1.28
C HIS A 73 -6.66 4.30 1.04
N LEU A 74 -7.86 4.06 1.58
CA LEU A 74 -8.62 2.84 1.30
C LEU A 74 -8.99 2.73 -0.19
N GLY A 75 -9.41 3.84 -0.81
CA GLY A 75 -9.66 3.92 -2.24
C GLY A 75 -8.41 3.65 -3.09
N LEU A 76 -7.28 4.25 -2.71
CA LEU A 76 -5.98 4.01 -3.37
C LEU A 76 -5.55 2.54 -3.27
N ALA A 77 -5.68 1.93 -2.09
CA ALA A 77 -5.40 0.51 -1.90
C ALA A 77 -6.33 -0.37 -2.75
N GLY A 78 -7.61 -0.02 -2.87
CA GLY A 78 -8.55 -0.69 -3.78
C GLY A 78 -8.11 -0.64 -5.25
N GLY A 79 -7.59 0.51 -5.71
CA GLY A 79 -7.02 0.65 -7.06
C GLY A 79 -5.80 -0.25 -7.29
N LEU A 80 -4.89 -0.34 -6.31
CA LEU A 80 -3.75 -1.23 -6.37
C LEU A 80 -4.15 -2.71 -6.38
N LEU A 81 -5.17 -3.09 -5.60
CA LEU A 81 -5.73 -4.45 -5.62
C LEU A 81 -6.35 -4.78 -6.98
N LEU A 82 -7.04 -3.84 -7.62
CA LEU A 82 -7.58 -4.01 -8.97
C LEU A 82 -6.46 -4.22 -9.99
N VAL A 83 -5.36 -3.46 -9.90
CA VAL A 83 -4.18 -3.66 -10.76
C VAL A 83 -3.60 -5.06 -10.55
N ALA A 84 -3.44 -5.50 -9.31
CA ALA A 84 -2.93 -6.83 -9.02
C ALA A 84 -3.85 -7.94 -9.56
N TRP A 85 -5.16 -7.77 -9.38
CA TRP A 85 -6.17 -8.70 -9.86
C TRP A 85 -6.23 -8.79 -11.38
N LEU A 86 -6.14 -7.65 -12.07
CA LEU A 86 -6.17 -7.60 -13.53
C LEU A 86 -4.90 -8.23 -14.12
N ASP A 87 -3.73 -7.92 -13.56
CA ASP A 87 -2.44 -8.49 -13.96
C ASP A 87 -2.38 -10.01 -13.77
N LEU A 88 -3.01 -10.54 -12.72
CA LEU A 88 -3.17 -11.99 -12.49
C LEU A 88 -4.12 -12.66 -13.50
N ARG A 89 -5.04 -11.89 -14.09
CA ARG A 89 -6.08 -12.38 -15.01
C ARG A 89 -5.72 -12.23 -16.47
N GLU A 90 -4.78 -11.36 -16.81
CA GLU A 90 -4.28 -11.23 -18.17
C GLU A 90 -3.56 -12.54 -18.55
N PRO A 91 -4.08 -13.30 -19.52
CA PRO A 91 -3.33 -14.41 -20.09
C PRO A 91 -2.06 -13.79 -20.66
N ARG A 92 -0.90 -14.21 -20.15
CA ARG A 92 0.39 -13.89 -20.76
C ARG A 92 0.23 -14.24 -22.24
N PRO A 93 0.39 -13.29 -23.20
CA PRO A 93 0.32 -13.64 -24.60
C PRO A 93 1.46 -14.62 -24.83
N ASP A 94 1.12 -15.89 -24.88
CA ASP A 94 1.97 -16.90 -25.48
C ASP A 94 2.32 -16.34 -26.84
N GLY A 95 3.61 -16.18 -27.09
CA GLY A 95 4.11 -15.69 -28.36
C GLY A 95 3.53 -16.57 -29.45
N ALA A 96 2.42 -16.12 -30.03
CA ALA A 96 1.95 -16.59 -31.32
C ALA A 96 3.03 -16.12 -32.29
N THR A 97 3.95 -17.05 -32.48
CA THR A 97 4.99 -17.10 -33.49
C THR A 97 4.53 -16.42 -34.78
N ALA A 98 5.44 -15.57 -35.26
CA ALA A 98 5.51 -15.00 -36.60
C ALA A 98 5.14 -15.98 -37.73
#